data_AF-A0A1M6SMP8-F1
#
_entry.id   AF-A0A1M6SMP8-F1
#
_cell.length_a   1.000
_cell.length_b   1.000
_cell.length_c   1.000
_cell.angle_alpha   90.00
_cell.angle_beta   90.00
_cell.angle_gamma   90.00
#
_symmetry.space_group_name_H-M   'P 1'
#
loop_
_entity.id
_entity.type
_entity.pdbx_description
1 polymer ?
#
loop_
_entity_poly.entity_id
_entity_poly.type
_entity_poly.pdbx_seq_one_letter_code
_entity_poly.pdbx_strand_id
1 'polypeptide(L)'
;MTRVLLRAGRSPFTPASPSEVVQRNLIATNTGNLLFSDAVWKFLSTPGTEITPNRYRVDPGEAERINDEYDVFVVPLANAFRPSFRRHLKNLGDLVERLTIPVVVFGVGAQSGVDYDPAPMAPVEEEVRRFCSLVLDRSPSIGVRGEFTERYLKGLGFNDVEVIGCPSMFMNGRDLVVHKKGGTLDASARIAVNVSFPSGNIPGSTIGDGVINRLVDAALDRYPDLVYMAQELKDLELLYWGDVSEAAGESDPVPSLRTHRLLSEDRTRLYYDSPVWVDALRERDFAFGTRIHGNVAALLAGTPAVVLCHDSRTLELCRYFDIPHRIVDDLPEEDLGGLPARLYEEADFSAMADGHGERFDRLVSFLDRHGLDHVHRPDRDGGLAFEARLAQVRHHPGVGAWRGGDDGDLGYRMAWLREADKRGRARAAAAEAEVRKLTRRVAALEGEAKRTRDLAEELARTSKRLEGLERAAAETPYRRLRRSGGRALRRLGLRG
;
A
#
# COMPACT_ATOMS: atom_id res chain seq x y z
N MET A 1 -14.08 -27.08 13.21
CA MET A 1 -13.67 -26.28 12.05
C MET A 1 -12.57 -25.34 12.50
N THR A 2 -11.53 -25.17 11.70
CA THR A 2 -10.47 -24.18 11.95
C THR A 2 -10.97 -22.81 11.50
N ARG A 3 -10.94 -21.83 12.40
CA ARG A 3 -11.40 -20.45 12.18
C ARG A 3 -10.22 -19.60 11.76
N VAL A 4 -10.18 -19.20 10.50
CA VAL A 4 -9.09 -18.42 9.90
C VAL A 4 -9.50 -16.96 9.80
N LEU A 5 -8.75 -16.07 10.45
CA LEU A 5 -8.79 -14.65 10.11
C LEU A 5 -7.87 -14.44 8.90
N LEU A 6 -8.38 -13.87 7.82
CA LEU A 6 -7.59 -13.60 6.61
C LEU A 6 -7.45 -12.10 6.39
N ARG A 7 -6.23 -11.64 6.10
CA ARG A 7 -6.01 -10.27 5.61
C ARG A 7 -6.50 -10.12 4.16
N ALA A 8 -7.79 -9.82 4.02
CA ALA A 8 -8.47 -9.60 2.76
C ALA A 8 -9.56 -8.53 2.91
N GLY A 9 -9.95 -7.88 1.81
CA GLY A 9 -10.97 -6.83 1.83
C GLY A 9 -12.38 -7.37 2.05
N ARG A 10 -12.68 -8.52 1.44
CA ARG A 10 -13.98 -9.21 1.51
C ARG A 10 -13.83 -10.69 1.16
N SER A 11 -14.92 -11.45 1.32
CA SER A 11 -15.02 -12.80 0.77
C SER A 11 -15.20 -12.73 -0.76
N PRO A 12 -14.55 -13.61 -1.54
CA PRO A 12 -14.81 -13.76 -2.96
C PRO A 12 -16.28 -14.09 -3.29
N PHE A 13 -17.00 -14.67 -2.31
CA PHE A 13 -18.40 -15.06 -2.45
C PHE A 13 -19.40 -13.94 -2.13
N THR A 14 -18.92 -12.77 -1.71
CA THR A 14 -19.78 -11.61 -1.39
C THR A 14 -19.55 -10.52 -2.42
N PRO A 15 -20.43 -10.39 -3.44
CA PRO A 15 -20.31 -9.34 -4.45
C PRO A 15 -20.45 -7.96 -3.80
N ALA A 16 -19.80 -6.95 -4.39
CA ALA A 16 -19.87 -5.56 -3.93
C ALA A 16 -20.24 -4.65 -5.12
N SER A 17 -21.08 -3.65 -4.85
CA SER A 17 -21.34 -2.59 -5.82
C SER A 17 -20.11 -1.67 -6.00
N PRO A 18 -19.98 -0.95 -7.12
CA PRO A 18 -18.90 0.02 -7.28
C PRO A 18 -18.90 1.07 -6.15
N SER A 19 -20.08 1.50 -5.72
CA SER A 19 -20.25 2.41 -4.57
C SER A 19 -19.67 1.87 -3.28
N GLU A 20 -19.90 0.59 -2.96
CA GLU A 20 -19.36 -0.01 -1.74
C GLU A 20 -17.85 -0.13 -1.78
N VAL A 21 -17.29 -0.49 -2.94
CA VAL A 21 -15.83 -0.56 -3.14
C VAL A 21 -15.21 0.82 -2.94
N VAL A 22 -15.79 1.86 -3.52
CA VAL A 22 -15.34 3.25 -3.36
C VAL A 22 -15.43 3.71 -1.90
N GLN A 23 -16.59 3.52 -1.25
CA GLN A 23 -16.84 4.04 0.09
C GLN A 23 -16.05 3.31 1.18
N ARG A 24 -15.87 1.99 1.04
CA ARG A 24 -15.25 1.14 2.07
C ARG A 24 -13.81 0.74 1.74
N ASN A 25 -13.28 1.15 0.59
CA ASN A 25 -11.95 0.79 0.10
C ASN A 25 -11.68 -0.72 0.16
N LEU A 26 -12.60 -1.52 -0.39
CA LEU A 26 -12.54 -2.99 -0.33
C LEU A 26 -11.36 -3.60 -1.12
N ILE A 27 -10.63 -2.78 -1.87
CA ILE A 27 -9.45 -3.17 -2.66
C ILE A 27 -8.14 -2.68 -2.04
N ALA A 28 -8.16 -2.04 -0.86
CA ALA A 28 -6.98 -1.42 -0.26
C ALA A 28 -6.14 -0.61 -1.27
N THR A 29 -6.82 0.30 -1.96
CA THR A 29 -6.34 1.19 -3.03
C THR A 29 -5.93 0.55 -4.35
N ASN A 30 -5.87 -0.78 -4.48
CA ASN A 30 -5.43 -1.44 -5.71
C ASN A 30 -6.09 -2.83 -5.92
N THR A 31 -6.67 -3.07 -7.10
CA THR A 31 -7.38 -4.33 -7.42
C THR A 31 -6.46 -5.55 -7.51
N GLY A 32 -5.16 -5.37 -7.76
CA GLY A 32 -4.17 -6.45 -7.68
C GLY A 32 -4.08 -7.09 -6.29
N ASN A 33 -4.52 -6.40 -5.23
CA ASN A 33 -4.63 -6.96 -3.89
C ASN A 33 -5.61 -8.13 -3.80
N LEU A 34 -6.63 -8.13 -4.65
CA LEU A 34 -7.66 -9.16 -4.67
C LEU A 34 -7.12 -10.47 -5.22
N LEU A 35 -6.30 -10.45 -6.29
CA LEU A 35 -5.78 -11.68 -6.89
C LEU A 35 -5.00 -12.55 -5.90
N PHE A 36 -4.13 -11.94 -5.10
CA PHE A 36 -3.34 -12.72 -4.14
C PHE A 36 -4.13 -13.06 -2.87
N SER A 37 -5.10 -12.24 -2.46
CA SER A 37 -5.97 -12.61 -1.33
C SER A 37 -6.98 -13.69 -1.70
N ASP A 38 -7.51 -13.66 -2.92
CA ASP A 38 -8.47 -14.63 -3.43
C ASP A 38 -7.79 -15.98 -3.70
N ALA A 39 -6.54 -15.98 -4.15
CA ALA A 39 -5.74 -17.21 -4.25
C ALA A 39 -5.54 -17.85 -2.87
N VAL A 40 -5.13 -17.08 -1.86
CA VAL A 40 -4.97 -17.60 -0.49
C VAL A 40 -6.31 -18.06 0.08
N TRP A 41 -7.41 -17.34 -0.19
CA TRP A 41 -8.75 -17.76 0.17
C TRP A 41 -9.08 -19.13 -0.46
N LYS A 42 -8.84 -19.30 -1.76
CA LYS A 42 -9.04 -20.57 -2.47
C LYS A 42 -8.23 -21.69 -1.83
N PHE A 43 -6.94 -21.46 -1.54
CA PHE A 43 -6.08 -22.48 -0.95
C PHE A 43 -6.64 -23.00 0.37
N LEU A 44 -7.16 -22.12 1.22
CA LEU A 44 -7.67 -22.47 2.54
C LEU A 44 -9.15 -22.89 2.55
N SER A 45 -9.84 -22.91 1.41
CA SER A 45 -11.27 -23.23 1.32
C SER A 45 -11.54 -24.73 1.39
N THR A 46 -11.21 -25.36 2.52
CA THR A 46 -11.48 -26.78 2.78
C THR A 46 -12.78 -26.98 3.58
N PRO A 47 -13.38 -28.18 3.57
CA PRO A 47 -14.58 -28.46 4.39
C PRO A 47 -14.39 -28.25 5.89
N GLY A 48 -13.14 -28.29 6.38
CA GLY A 48 -12.80 -28.09 7.78
C GLY A 48 -12.52 -26.64 8.17
N THR A 49 -12.58 -25.69 7.25
CA THR A 49 -12.09 -24.31 7.45
C THR A 49 -13.20 -23.28 7.28
N GLU A 50 -13.27 -22.33 8.21
CA GLU A 50 -14.11 -21.14 8.13
C GLU A 50 -13.21 -19.90 8.01
N ILE A 51 -13.41 -19.08 6.97
CA ILE A 51 -12.54 -17.94 6.67
C ILE A 51 -13.32 -16.63 6.84
N THR A 52 -12.78 -15.72 7.66
CA THR A 52 -13.32 -14.36 7.86
C THR A 52 -12.32 -13.31 7.36
N PRO A 53 -12.71 -12.36 6.49
CA PRO A 53 -11.83 -11.28 6.09
C PRO A 53 -11.73 -10.23 7.20
N ASN A 54 -10.52 -9.77 7.52
CA ASN A 54 -10.33 -8.64 8.43
C ASN A 54 -10.67 -7.27 7.80
N ARG A 55 -11.08 -7.24 6.53
CA ARG A 55 -11.43 -6.05 5.74
C ARG A 55 -10.28 -5.04 5.66
N TYR A 56 -9.04 -5.54 5.67
CA TYR A 56 -7.82 -4.76 5.81
C TYR A 56 -7.75 -3.84 7.05
N ARG A 57 -8.65 -4.01 8.02
CA ARG A 57 -8.61 -3.30 9.29
C ARG A 57 -7.56 -3.94 10.19
N VAL A 58 -6.68 -3.11 10.73
CA VAL A 58 -5.64 -3.51 11.68
C VAL A 58 -5.77 -2.60 12.89
N ASP A 59 -6.23 -3.18 13.99
CA ASP A 59 -6.52 -2.48 15.24
C ASP A 59 -6.03 -3.33 16.42
N PRO A 60 -4.94 -2.92 17.10
CA PRO A 60 -4.41 -3.65 18.27
C PRO A 60 -5.39 -3.77 19.44
N GLY A 61 -6.48 -2.98 19.46
CA GLY A 61 -7.55 -3.12 20.45
C GLY A 61 -8.45 -4.34 20.22
N GLU A 62 -8.41 -4.95 19.03
CA GLU A 62 -9.22 -6.12 18.68
C GLU A 62 -8.53 -7.46 19.04
N ALA A 63 -7.33 -7.42 19.63
CA ALA A 63 -6.49 -8.59 19.83
C ALA A 63 -7.14 -9.67 20.71
N GLU A 64 -7.81 -9.28 21.81
CA GLU A 64 -8.51 -10.22 22.70
C GLU A 64 -9.60 -10.98 21.94
N ARG A 65 -10.45 -10.25 21.23
CA ARG A 65 -11.49 -10.85 20.38
C ARG A 65 -10.88 -11.77 19.32
N ILE A 66 -9.78 -11.37 18.69
CA ILE A 66 -9.13 -12.19 17.66
C ILE A 66 -8.59 -13.50 18.26
N ASN A 67 -7.98 -13.46 19.44
CA ASN A 67 -7.47 -14.64 20.13
C ASN A 67 -8.59 -15.61 20.53
N ASP A 68 -9.77 -15.10 20.88
CA ASP A 68 -10.92 -15.94 21.25
C ASP A 68 -11.65 -16.53 20.03
N GLU A 69 -11.78 -15.74 18.95
CA GLU A 69 -12.61 -16.07 17.80
C GLU A 69 -11.89 -16.84 16.68
N TYR A 70 -10.56 -16.80 16.61
CA TYR A 70 -9.81 -17.40 15.50
C TYR A 70 -8.71 -18.32 16.02
N ASP A 71 -8.33 -19.27 15.17
CA ASP A 71 -7.29 -20.25 15.47
C ASP A 71 -5.97 -19.91 14.76
N VAL A 72 -6.01 -19.07 13.71
CA VAL A 72 -4.84 -18.57 12.98
C VAL A 72 -5.16 -17.25 12.26
N PHE A 73 -4.17 -16.35 12.21
CA PHE A 73 -4.23 -15.15 11.37
C PHE A 73 -3.31 -15.29 10.15
N VAL A 74 -3.92 -15.39 8.97
CA VAL A 74 -3.21 -15.49 7.69
C VAL A 74 -3.11 -14.12 7.04
N VAL A 75 -1.90 -13.72 6.68
CA VAL A 75 -1.56 -12.35 6.29
C VAL A 75 -0.90 -12.31 4.90
N PRO A 76 -1.71 -12.33 3.81
CA PRO A 76 -1.18 -12.05 2.49
C PRO A 76 -0.72 -10.59 2.39
N LEU A 77 0.53 -10.43 1.98
CA LEU A 77 1.16 -9.13 1.77
C LEU A 77 1.62 -8.99 0.31
N ALA A 78 1.94 -7.75 -0.02
CA ALA A 78 2.67 -7.42 -1.23
C ALA A 78 3.99 -6.78 -0.81
N ASN A 79 4.30 -5.61 -1.34
CA ASN A 79 5.47 -4.82 -1.02
C ASN A 79 5.40 -4.08 0.33
N ALA A 80 5.16 -4.79 1.42
CA ALA A 80 4.96 -4.19 2.74
C ALA A 80 6.23 -3.53 3.30
N PHE A 81 7.43 -3.98 2.91
CA PHE A 81 8.68 -3.38 3.36
C PHE A 81 9.07 -2.20 2.47
N ARG A 82 8.44 -1.06 2.76
CA ARG A 82 8.68 0.22 2.09
C ARG A 82 8.35 1.40 3.02
N PRO A 83 8.99 2.57 2.86
CA PRO A 83 8.75 3.73 3.72
C PRO A 83 7.27 4.15 3.81
N SER A 84 6.55 4.17 2.68
CA SER A 84 5.14 4.59 2.65
C SER A 84 4.17 3.63 3.38
N PHE A 85 4.61 2.41 3.71
CA PHE A 85 3.82 1.44 4.46
C PHE A 85 4.19 1.36 5.95
N ARG A 86 5.23 2.09 6.38
CA ARG A 86 5.78 2.06 7.75
C ARG A 86 4.72 2.11 8.85
N ARG A 87 3.77 3.06 8.75
CA ARG A 87 2.68 3.18 9.75
C ARG A 87 1.78 1.94 9.81
N HIS A 88 1.44 1.37 8.66
CA HIS A 88 0.62 0.16 8.60
C HIS A 88 1.38 -1.05 9.13
N LEU A 89 2.68 -1.17 8.80
CA LEU A 89 3.55 -2.21 9.31
C LEU A 89 3.70 -2.13 10.84
N LYS A 90 3.86 -0.93 11.39
CA LYS A 90 3.87 -0.69 12.83
C LYS A 90 2.58 -1.17 13.48
N ASN A 91 1.41 -0.74 12.98
CA ASN A 91 0.12 -1.15 13.53
C ASN A 91 -0.09 -2.67 13.44
N LEU A 92 0.39 -3.30 12.37
CA LEU A 92 0.33 -4.75 12.22
C LEU A 92 1.23 -5.45 13.24
N GLY A 93 2.45 -4.96 13.47
CA GLY A 93 3.32 -5.43 14.56
C GLY A 93 2.68 -5.26 15.94
N ASP A 94 2.06 -4.10 16.21
CA ASP A 94 1.37 -3.83 17.48
C ASP A 94 0.18 -4.79 17.72
N LEU A 95 -0.51 -5.20 16.65
CA LEU A 95 -1.55 -6.22 16.74
C LEU A 95 -0.92 -7.60 16.99
N VAL A 96 0.04 -8.02 16.18
CA VAL A 96 0.68 -9.36 16.27
C VAL A 96 1.33 -9.60 17.64
N GLU A 97 1.94 -8.58 18.23
CA GLU A 97 2.51 -8.65 19.58
C GLU A 97 1.49 -9.09 20.64
N ARG A 98 0.22 -8.72 20.47
CA ARG A 98 -0.89 -9.05 21.39
C ARG A 98 -1.63 -10.33 21.01
N LEU A 99 -1.31 -10.94 19.86
CA LEU A 99 -1.92 -12.20 19.46
C LEU A 99 -1.23 -13.38 20.15
N THR A 100 -2.03 -14.37 20.55
CA THR A 100 -1.59 -15.66 21.09
C THR A 100 -1.73 -16.79 20.08
N ILE A 101 -2.39 -16.53 18.96
CA ILE A 101 -2.58 -17.47 17.85
C ILE A 101 -1.43 -17.39 16.82
N PRO A 102 -1.19 -18.44 16.02
CA PRO A 102 -0.25 -18.40 14.92
C PRO A 102 -0.53 -17.28 13.92
N VAL A 103 0.54 -16.71 13.36
CA VAL A 103 0.47 -15.67 12.33
C VAL A 103 1.29 -16.11 11.12
N VAL A 104 0.63 -16.32 9.99
CA VAL A 104 1.27 -16.83 8.76
C VAL A 104 1.35 -15.73 7.71
N VAL A 105 2.57 -15.28 7.38
CA VAL A 105 2.79 -14.25 6.37
C VAL A 105 3.02 -14.88 5.00
N PHE A 106 2.19 -14.48 4.04
CA PHE A 106 2.26 -14.95 2.65
C PHE A 106 2.81 -13.88 1.72
N GLY A 107 3.91 -14.20 1.04
CA GLY A 107 4.43 -13.45 -0.10
C GLY A 107 4.68 -11.98 0.21
N VAL A 108 5.34 -11.66 1.32
CA VAL A 108 5.78 -10.29 1.60
C VAL A 108 6.98 -9.92 0.74
N GLY A 109 7.06 -8.67 0.32
CA GLY A 109 8.10 -8.15 -0.57
C GLY A 109 8.71 -6.84 -0.07
N ALA A 110 9.98 -6.66 -0.39
CA ALA A 110 10.74 -5.44 -0.20
C ALA A 110 10.72 -4.55 -1.47
N GLN A 111 10.78 -3.24 -1.32
CA GLN A 111 10.72 -2.30 -2.45
C GLN A 111 11.92 -1.35 -2.49
N SER A 112 12.69 -1.47 -3.57
CA SER A 112 13.80 -0.60 -3.99
C SER A 112 13.75 -0.34 -5.50
N GLY A 113 14.80 0.25 -6.06
CA GLY A 113 15.02 0.32 -7.50
C GLY A 113 15.31 -1.05 -8.13
N VAL A 114 15.35 -1.09 -9.46
CA VAL A 114 15.65 -2.31 -10.26
C VAL A 114 17.07 -2.84 -10.07
N ASP A 115 17.96 -2.01 -9.51
CA ASP A 115 19.32 -2.33 -9.08
C ASP A 115 19.38 -3.14 -7.77
N TYR A 116 18.25 -3.27 -7.07
CA TYR A 116 18.14 -3.94 -5.77
C TYR A 116 18.97 -3.28 -4.66
N ASP A 117 19.20 -1.97 -4.70
CA ASP A 117 19.82 -1.25 -3.59
C ASP A 117 18.88 -1.21 -2.37
N PRO A 118 19.27 -1.75 -1.20
CA PRO A 118 18.42 -1.74 -0.02
C PRO A 118 18.33 -0.37 0.68
N ALA A 119 19.19 0.60 0.37
CA ALA A 119 19.29 1.87 1.09
C ALA A 119 17.95 2.63 1.25
N PRO A 120 17.04 2.69 0.24
CA PRO A 120 15.74 3.36 0.39
C PRO A 120 14.84 2.77 1.50
N MET A 121 15.12 1.56 1.97
CA MET A 121 14.34 0.88 3.02
C MET A 121 14.86 1.17 4.43
N ALA A 122 16.02 1.82 4.58
CA ALA A 122 16.57 2.17 5.89
C ALA A 122 15.55 2.85 6.84
N PRO A 123 14.67 3.78 6.38
CA PRO A 123 13.69 4.44 7.25
C PRO A 123 12.57 3.55 7.81
N VAL A 124 12.44 2.30 7.34
CA VAL A 124 11.41 1.34 7.79
C VAL A 124 12.02 0.08 8.43
N GLU A 125 13.34 -0.05 8.45
CA GLU A 125 14.02 -1.27 8.93
C GLU A 125 13.68 -1.62 10.39
N GLU A 126 13.52 -0.64 11.27
CA GLU A 126 13.15 -0.89 12.67
C GLU A 126 11.78 -1.60 12.75
N GLU A 127 10.79 -1.12 11.99
CA GLU A 127 9.49 -1.76 11.92
C GLU A 127 9.55 -3.12 11.22
N VAL A 128 10.40 -3.29 10.20
CA VAL A 128 10.61 -4.59 9.54
C VAL A 128 11.18 -5.60 10.53
N ARG A 129 12.26 -5.26 11.23
CA ARG A 129 12.90 -6.14 12.24
C ARG A 129 11.89 -6.55 13.30
N ARG A 130 11.20 -5.58 13.90
CA ARG A 130 10.19 -5.86 14.93
C ARG A 130 9.07 -6.75 14.40
N PHE A 131 8.50 -6.44 13.24
CA PHE A 131 7.43 -7.24 12.65
C PHE A 131 7.86 -8.67 12.36
N CYS A 132 9.03 -8.87 11.75
CA CYS A 132 9.53 -10.19 11.40
C CYS A 132 9.82 -11.04 12.65
N SER A 133 10.46 -10.46 13.68
CA SER A 133 10.67 -11.15 14.97
C SER A 133 9.34 -11.63 15.57
N LEU A 134 8.35 -10.74 15.66
CA LEU A 134 7.04 -11.07 16.25
C LEU A 134 6.27 -12.16 15.49
N VAL A 135 6.42 -12.22 14.17
CA VAL A 135 5.84 -13.27 13.33
C VAL A 135 6.56 -14.59 13.56
N LEU A 136 7.90 -14.60 13.58
CA LEU A 136 8.71 -15.81 13.75
C LEU A 136 8.59 -16.42 15.15
N ASP A 137 8.26 -15.62 16.17
CA ASP A 137 7.90 -16.15 17.50
C ASP A 137 6.65 -17.05 17.47
N ARG A 138 5.86 -16.99 16.39
CA ARG A 138 4.54 -17.66 16.25
C ARG A 138 4.41 -18.48 14.97
N SER A 139 5.48 -18.60 14.20
CA SER A 139 5.44 -19.14 12.84
C SER A 139 6.78 -19.75 12.45
N PRO A 140 6.82 -20.91 11.79
CA PRO A 140 8.08 -21.56 11.42
C PRO A 140 8.96 -20.75 10.48
N SER A 141 8.36 -19.87 9.66
CA SER A 141 9.08 -19.08 8.66
C SER A 141 8.25 -17.91 8.14
N ILE A 142 8.85 -17.02 7.34
CA ILE A 142 8.15 -15.96 6.60
C ILE A 142 8.20 -16.27 5.10
N GLY A 143 7.03 -16.33 4.46
CA GLY A 143 6.93 -16.47 3.01
C GLY A 143 7.20 -15.14 2.29
N VAL A 144 8.19 -15.10 1.40
CA VAL A 144 8.58 -13.92 0.62
C VAL A 144 8.39 -14.08 -0.88
N ARG A 145 8.31 -12.96 -1.60
CA ARG A 145 8.04 -12.91 -3.04
C ARG A 145 9.17 -13.35 -3.96
N GLY A 146 10.41 -13.30 -3.48
CA GLY A 146 11.59 -13.62 -4.27
C GLY A 146 12.88 -13.51 -3.47
N GLU A 147 13.99 -13.78 -4.15
CA GLU A 147 15.32 -13.85 -3.55
C GLU A 147 15.85 -12.48 -3.12
N PHE A 148 15.35 -11.39 -3.71
CA PHE A 148 15.76 -10.04 -3.29
C PHE A 148 15.28 -9.75 -1.86
N THR A 149 14.01 -9.99 -1.59
CA THR A 149 13.40 -9.84 -0.26
C THR A 149 14.01 -10.83 0.71
N GLU A 150 14.29 -12.06 0.28
CA GLU A 150 15.01 -13.04 1.10
C GLU A 150 16.39 -12.53 1.54
N ARG A 151 17.22 -12.04 0.60
CA ARG A 151 18.53 -11.47 0.90
C ARG A 151 18.42 -10.25 1.82
N TYR A 152 17.43 -9.39 1.60
CA TYR A 152 17.17 -8.25 2.47
C TYR A 152 16.89 -8.69 3.91
N LEU A 153 16.00 -9.66 4.13
CA LEU A 153 15.70 -10.17 5.47
C LEU A 153 16.88 -10.91 6.12
N LYS A 154 17.65 -11.68 5.34
CA LYS A 154 18.91 -12.31 5.82
C LYS A 154 19.93 -11.25 6.24
N GLY A 155 20.04 -10.15 5.50
CA GLY A 155 20.87 -8.99 5.88
C GLY A 155 20.43 -8.32 7.18
N LEU A 156 19.15 -8.43 7.56
CA LEU A 156 18.63 -7.99 8.85
C LEU A 156 18.77 -9.02 9.98
N GLY A 157 19.28 -10.23 9.68
CA GLY A 157 19.52 -11.31 10.64
C GLY A 157 18.46 -12.41 10.68
N PHE A 158 17.50 -12.44 9.75
CA PHE A 158 16.44 -13.47 9.71
C PHE A 158 16.78 -14.58 8.72
N ASN A 159 16.87 -15.83 9.21
CA ASN A 159 17.19 -16.99 8.38
C ASN A 159 15.96 -17.86 8.06
N ASP A 160 14.91 -17.80 8.87
CA ASP A 160 13.66 -18.54 8.70
C ASP A 160 12.76 -17.86 7.66
N VAL A 161 13.25 -17.80 6.43
CA VAL A 161 12.61 -17.12 5.30
C VAL A 161 12.50 -18.09 4.13
N GLU A 162 11.33 -18.13 3.49
CA GLU A 162 11.05 -19.04 2.38
C GLU A 162 10.57 -18.29 1.15
N VAL A 163 11.25 -18.49 0.03
CA VAL A 163 10.83 -17.90 -1.25
C VAL A 163 9.68 -18.71 -1.84
N ILE A 164 8.46 -18.17 -1.72
CA ILE A 164 7.21 -18.80 -2.20
C ILE A 164 6.55 -18.04 -3.35
N GLY A 165 7.06 -16.86 -3.70
CA GLY A 165 6.47 -16.03 -4.74
C GLY A 165 5.19 -15.31 -4.30
N CYS A 166 4.40 -14.87 -5.28
CA CYS A 166 3.07 -14.33 -5.07
C CYS A 166 2.04 -15.46 -5.20
N PRO A 167 1.13 -15.66 -4.23
CA PRO A 167 0.18 -16.75 -4.29
C PRO A 167 -0.79 -16.65 -5.49
N SER A 168 -0.99 -15.44 -6.06
CA SER A 168 -1.83 -15.27 -7.25
C SER A 168 -1.40 -16.12 -8.44
N MET A 169 -0.11 -16.42 -8.61
CA MET A 169 0.36 -17.23 -9.74
C MET A 169 -0.17 -18.67 -9.69
N PHE A 170 -0.55 -19.15 -8.50
CA PHE A 170 -1.01 -20.51 -8.27
C PHE A 170 -2.53 -20.62 -8.16
N MET A 171 -3.28 -19.59 -8.58
CA MET A 171 -4.74 -19.58 -8.55
C MET A 171 -5.34 -20.80 -9.28
N ASN A 172 -4.71 -21.23 -10.38
CA ASN A 172 -5.15 -22.39 -11.18
C ASN A 172 -4.48 -23.71 -10.75
N GLY A 173 -3.72 -23.72 -9.66
CA GLY A 173 -3.02 -24.90 -9.16
C GLY A 173 -1.64 -25.11 -9.77
N ARG A 174 -1.26 -26.38 -9.94
CA ARG A 174 0.07 -26.84 -10.34
C ARG A 174 0.41 -26.59 -11.80
N ASP A 175 -0.59 -26.32 -12.63
CA ASP A 175 -0.44 -26.09 -14.06
C ASP A 175 -0.72 -24.62 -14.40
N LEU A 176 0.13 -24.04 -15.25
CA LEU A 176 -0.06 -22.73 -15.83
C LEU A 176 0.18 -22.81 -17.33
N VAL A 177 -0.86 -22.54 -18.10
CA VAL A 177 -0.82 -22.67 -19.55
C VAL A 177 -1.02 -21.31 -20.19
N VAL A 178 0.00 -20.84 -20.89
CA VAL A 178 -0.04 -19.59 -21.67
C VAL A 178 0.44 -19.92 -23.07
N HIS A 179 -0.42 -19.68 -24.06
CA HIS A 179 -0.08 -19.94 -25.46
C HIS A 179 -0.25 -18.66 -26.28
N LYS A 180 0.78 -18.35 -27.07
CA LYS A 180 0.65 -17.38 -28.14
C LYS A 180 -0.37 -17.90 -29.15
N LYS A 181 -1.27 -17.04 -29.61
CA LYS A 181 -2.28 -17.37 -30.63
C LYS A 181 -1.67 -17.52 -32.05
N GLY A 182 -0.34 -17.48 -32.17
CA GLY A 182 0.40 -17.45 -33.43
C GLY A 182 0.44 -16.05 -34.06
N GLY A 183 1.16 -15.91 -35.18
CA GLY A 183 1.24 -14.67 -35.97
C GLY A 183 2.02 -13.52 -35.33
N THR A 184 2.08 -12.40 -36.05
CA THR A 184 2.55 -11.10 -35.55
C THR A 184 1.33 -10.25 -35.16
N LEU A 185 1.49 -9.36 -34.17
CA LEU A 185 0.38 -8.47 -33.79
C LEU A 185 0.26 -7.33 -34.80
N ASP A 186 -0.90 -7.23 -35.44
CA ASP A 186 -1.26 -6.12 -36.33
C ASP A 186 -2.31 -5.20 -35.70
N ALA A 187 -2.80 -4.21 -36.46
CA ALA A 187 -3.78 -3.24 -35.95
C ALA A 187 -5.11 -3.88 -35.48
N SER A 188 -5.44 -5.11 -35.90
CA SER A 188 -6.65 -5.81 -35.44
C SER A 188 -6.49 -6.48 -34.06
N ALA A 189 -5.26 -6.53 -33.53
CA ALA A 189 -4.99 -7.17 -32.26
C ALA A 189 -5.71 -6.48 -31.08
N ARG A 190 -6.28 -7.30 -30.20
CA ARG A 190 -6.98 -6.84 -28.99
C ARG A 190 -5.98 -6.74 -27.83
N ILE A 191 -5.48 -5.54 -27.60
CA ILE A 191 -4.41 -5.29 -26.63
C ILE A 191 -4.99 -4.88 -25.28
N ALA A 192 -4.47 -5.44 -24.19
CA ALA A 192 -4.73 -4.94 -22.84
C ALA A 192 -3.49 -4.22 -22.30
N VAL A 193 -3.63 -2.99 -21.83
CA VAL A 193 -2.54 -2.25 -21.18
C VAL A 193 -2.85 -1.99 -19.72
N ASN A 194 -1.86 -2.19 -18.85
CA ASN A 194 -2.00 -2.00 -17.41
C ASN A 194 -0.82 -1.22 -16.82
N VAL A 195 -0.97 0.09 -16.70
CA VAL A 195 0.15 0.97 -16.34
C VAL A 195 -0.13 1.80 -15.09
N SER A 196 0.92 1.98 -14.31
CA SER A 196 1.05 3.05 -13.32
C SER A 196 1.36 4.35 -14.02
N PHE A 197 0.51 5.35 -13.82
CA PHE A 197 0.78 6.74 -14.14
C PHE A 197 1.12 7.47 -12.84
N PRO A 198 2.39 7.45 -12.39
CA PRO A 198 2.76 8.19 -11.20
C PRO A 198 2.62 9.69 -11.46
N SER A 199 1.89 10.36 -10.57
CA SER A 199 1.86 11.82 -10.48
C SER A 199 3.11 12.27 -9.70
N GLY A 200 4.28 12.25 -10.36
CA GLY A 200 5.56 12.72 -9.81
C GLY A 200 6.67 11.67 -9.70
N ASN A 201 7.87 12.13 -9.32
CA ASN A 201 9.06 11.29 -9.15
C ASN A 201 8.85 10.26 -8.04
N ILE A 202 8.97 8.97 -8.38
CA ILE A 202 9.17 7.90 -7.40
C ILE A 202 10.69 7.78 -7.22
N PRO A 203 11.25 8.04 -6.02
CA PRO A 203 12.68 7.84 -5.78
C PRO A 203 13.10 6.41 -6.15
N GLY A 204 14.03 6.26 -7.09
CA GLY A 204 14.51 4.97 -7.58
C GLY A 204 13.63 4.29 -8.65
N SER A 205 12.63 4.98 -9.21
CA SER A 205 11.82 4.48 -10.34
C SER A 205 11.79 5.48 -11.47
N THR A 206 11.85 4.98 -12.70
CA THR A 206 12.07 5.76 -13.91
C THR A 206 10.84 5.96 -14.78
N ILE A 207 9.67 5.57 -14.28
CA ILE A 207 8.38 5.90 -14.93
C ILE A 207 8.20 7.44 -15.09
N GLY A 208 8.95 8.26 -14.35
CA GLY A 208 8.85 9.72 -14.36
C GLY A 208 9.17 10.41 -15.70
N ASP A 209 9.88 9.74 -16.63
CA ASP A 209 10.36 10.37 -17.88
C ASP A 209 9.33 10.36 -19.03
N GLY A 210 8.11 9.92 -18.73
CA GLY A 210 6.96 9.97 -19.64
C GLY A 210 7.00 8.94 -20.79
N VAL A 211 8.02 8.08 -20.86
CA VAL A 211 8.13 7.03 -21.91
C VAL A 211 6.93 6.09 -21.90
N ILE A 212 6.40 5.74 -20.73
CA ILE A 212 5.21 4.91 -20.60
C ILE A 212 3.97 5.62 -21.16
N ASN A 213 3.84 6.93 -20.96
CA ASN A 213 2.72 7.70 -21.52
C ASN A 213 2.80 7.72 -23.05
N ARG A 214 3.99 8.04 -23.60
CA ARG A 214 4.24 8.02 -25.04
C ARG A 214 4.00 6.63 -25.66
N LEU A 215 4.38 5.57 -24.96
CA LEU A 215 4.12 4.19 -25.37
C LEU A 215 2.63 3.90 -25.43
N VAL A 216 1.87 4.29 -24.40
CA VAL A 216 0.43 4.07 -24.35
C VAL A 216 -0.27 4.86 -25.46
N ASP A 217 0.10 6.11 -25.69
CA ASP A 217 -0.47 6.93 -26.78
C ASP A 217 -0.14 6.35 -28.16
N ALA A 218 1.11 5.99 -28.41
CA ALA A 218 1.52 5.38 -29.68
C ALA A 218 0.85 4.01 -29.91
N ALA A 219 0.64 3.22 -28.85
CA ALA A 219 -0.10 1.97 -28.92
C ALA A 219 -1.60 2.22 -29.15
N LEU A 220 -2.18 3.25 -28.54
CA LEU A 220 -3.58 3.62 -28.74
C LEU A 220 -3.84 4.01 -30.21
N ASP A 221 -2.89 4.70 -30.85
CA ASP A 221 -2.98 5.06 -32.27
C ASP A 221 -2.84 3.85 -33.20
N ARG A 222 -2.01 2.86 -32.82
CA ARG A 222 -1.78 1.65 -33.64
C ARG A 222 -2.85 0.58 -33.49
N TYR A 223 -3.44 0.44 -32.30
CA TYR A 223 -4.36 -0.65 -31.95
C TYR A 223 -5.75 -0.09 -31.54
N PRO A 224 -6.73 -0.03 -32.45
CA PRO A 224 -8.08 0.47 -32.17
C PRO A 224 -8.87 -0.30 -31.11
N ASP A 225 -8.52 -1.55 -30.79
CA ASP A 225 -9.13 -2.34 -29.68
C ASP A 225 -8.18 -2.51 -28.48
N LEU A 226 -7.24 -1.58 -28.29
CA LEU A 226 -6.51 -1.44 -27.04
C LEU A 226 -7.45 -1.03 -25.90
N VAL A 227 -7.38 -1.69 -24.75
CA VAL A 227 -8.12 -1.33 -23.53
C VAL A 227 -7.14 -1.09 -22.40
N TYR A 228 -7.26 0.06 -21.74
CA TYR A 228 -6.59 0.34 -20.48
C TYR A 228 -7.35 -0.32 -19.32
N MET A 229 -6.69 -1.26 -18.65
CA MET A 229 -7.20 -1.90 -17.44
C MET A 229 -6.67 -1.18 -16.20
N ALA A 230 -7.47 -0.22 -15.74
CA ALA A 230 -7.20 0.55 -14.53
C ALA A 230 -7.27 -0.34 -13.27
N GLN A 231 -6.50 0.01 -12.25
CA GLN A 231 -6.35 -0.83 -11.05
C GLN A 231 -6.43 -0.08 -9.74
N GLU A 232 -6.41 1.25 -9.73
CA GLU A 232 -6.37 2.02 -8.49
C GLU A 232 -7.75 2.51 -8.07
N LEU A 233 -7.93 2.70 -6.76
CA LEU A 233 -9.16 3.27 -6.21
C LEU A 233 -9.45 4.66 -6.78
N LYS A 234 -8.42 5.48 -7.03
CA LYS A 234 -8.58 6.80 -7.66
C LYS A 234 -9.14 6.69 -9.08
N ASP A 235 -8.79 5.64 -9.82
CA ASP A 235 -9.29 5.41 -11.18
C ASP A 235 -10.76 5.00 -11.10
N LEU A 236 -11.11 4.09 -10.17
CA LEU A 236 -12.51 3.73 -9.94
C LEU A 236 -13.34 4.94 -9.51
N GLU A 237 -12.80 5.80 -8.66
CA GLU A 237 -13.45 7.04 -8.26
C GLU A 237 -13.69 7.99 -9.44
N LEU A 238 -12.74 8.10 -10.37
CA LEU A 238 -12.88 8.90 -11.58
C LEU A 238 -13.92 8.30 -12.53
N LEU A 239 -13.89 6.99 -12.75
CA LEU A 239 -14.86 6.28 -13.58
C LEU A 239 -16.28 6.36 -13.00
N TYR A 240 -16.41 6.30 -11.67
CA TYR A 240 -17.69 6.29 -10.97
C TYR A 240 -18.30 7.69 -10.79
N TRP A 241 -17.51 8.69 -10.41
CA TRP A 241 -18.02 10.04 -10.12
C TRP A 241 -17.82 11.05 -11.25
N GLY A 242 -16.84 10.83 -12.11
CA GLY A 242 -16.32 11.82 -13.04
C GLY A 242 -15.56 12.97 -12.36
N ASP A 243 -15.26 13.99 -13.16
CA ASP A 243 -14.65 15.28 -12.81
C ASP A 243 -15.32 16.39 -13.63
N VAL A 244 -14.86 17.65 -13.46
CA VAL A 244 -15.33 18.81 -14.24
C VAL A 244 -14.37 19.25 -15.34
N SER A 245 -13.38 18.43 -15.72
CA SER A 245 -12.26 18.86 -16.57
C SER A 245 -12.73 19.25 -17.98
N GLU A 246 -13.74 18.56 -18.52
CA GLU A 246 -14.35 18.89 -19.82
C GLU A 246 -14.91 20.31 -19.84
N ALA A 247 -15.65 20.70 -18.80
CA ALA A 247 -16.23 22.04 -18.68
C ALA A 247 -15.16 23.13 -18.42
N ALA A 248 -14.05 22.75 -17.80
CA ALA A 248 -12.93 23.64 -17.53
C ALA A 248 -11.95 23.77 -18.72
N GLY A 249 -12.05 22.90 -19.74
CA GLY A 249 -11.08 22.82 -20.83
C GLY A 249 -9.71 22.30 -20.37
N GLU A 250 -9.67 21.53 -19.28
CA GLU A 250 -8.44 20.99 -18.69
C GLU A 250 -8.10 19.62 -19.29
N SER A 251 -6.82 19.33 -19.44
CA SER A 251 -6.32 18.03 -19.91
C SER A 251 -5.03 17.67 -19.18
N ASP A 252 -4.75 16.37 -19.14
CA ASP A 252 -3.54 15.81 -18.56
C ASP A 252 -2.98 14.77 -19.55
N PRO A 253 -1.65 14.68 -19.75
CA PRO A 253 -1.01 13.63 -20.56
C PRO A 253 -1.14 12.21 -19.96
N VAL A 254 -1.73 12.06 -18.77
CA VAL A 254 -2.11 10.75 -18.21
C VAL A 254 -3.62 10.68 -17.97
N PRO A 255 -4.25 9.49 -17.87
CA PRO A 255 -5.68 9.34 -17.62
C PRO A 255 -6.06 9.65 -16.16
N SER A 256 -5.68 10.83 -15.67
CA SER A 256 -6.08 11.40 -14.38
C SER A 256 -7.35 12.26 -14.48
N LEU A 257 -7.69 12.70 -15.70
CA LEU A 257 -8.85 13.54 -16.02
C LEU A 257 -9.68 12.90 -17.15
N ARG A 258 -11.00 13.09 -17.13
CA ARG A 258 -11.93 12.50 -18.12
C ARG A 258 -11.65 12.88 -19.56
N THR A 259 -11.04 14.05 -19.77
CA THR A 259 -10.64 14.58 -21.08
C THR A 259 -9.54 13.76 -21.76
N HIS A 260 -8.81 12.92 -21.02
CA HIS A 260 -7.81 12.01 -21.61
C HIS A 260 -8.47 10.99 -22.54
N ARG A 261 -7.86 10.71 -23.70
CA ARG A 261 -8.39 9.81 -24.75
C ARG A 261 -8.84 8.45 -24.24
N LEU A 262 -8.03 7.81 -23.39
CA LEU A 262 -8.40 6.52 -22.77
C LEU A 262 -9.74 6.53 -22.03
N LEU A 263 -10.17 7.67 -21.49
CA LEU A 263 -11.42 7.83 -20.75
C LEU A 263 -12.54 8.35 -21.65
N SER A 264 -12.29 9.39 -22.45
CA SER A 264 -13.28 10.01 -23.33
C SER A 264 -13.71 9.09 -24.48
N GLU A 265 -12.79 8.29 -25.03
CA GLU A 265 -13.06 7.28 -26.05
C GLU A 265 -13.58 5.94 -25.46
N ASP A 266 -13.89 5.88 -24.16
CA ASP A 266 -14.37 4.68 -23.45
C ASP A 266 -13.43 3.46 -23.53
N ARG A 267 -12.11 3.71 -23.56
CA ARG A 267 -11.07 2.69 -23.64
C ARG A 267 -10.56 2.22 -22.27
N THR A 268 -11.21 2.61 -21.18
CA THR A 268 -10.81 2.28 -19.81
C THR A 268 -11.81 1.37 -19.12
N ARG A 269 -11.33 0.31 -18.48
CA ARG A 269 -12.13 -0.57 -17.62
C ARG A 269 -11.42 -0.82 -16.30
N LEU A 270 -12.16 -0.85 -15.20
CA LEU A 270 -11.66 -1.32 -13.91
C LEU A 270 -12.46 -2.51 -13.43
N TYR A 271 -11.76 -3.58 -13.05
CA TYR A 271 -12.35 -4.80 -12.51
C TYR A 271 -11.94 -4.96 -11.05
N TYR A 272 -12.92 -5.09 -10.16
CA TYR A 272 -12.71 -5.28 -8.71
C TYR A 272 -13.21 -6.65 -8.22
N ASP A 273 -13.49 -7.57 -9.15
CA ASP A 273 -13.74 -8.98 -8.91
C ASP A 273 -12.75 -9.76 -9.79
N SER A 274 -11.91 -10.60 -9.17
CA SER A 274 -10.86 -11.33 -9.87
C SER A 274 -11.37 -12.24 -11.01
N PRO A 275 -12.49 -12.98 -10.88
CA PRO A 275 -13.01 -13.81 -11.99
C PRO A 275 -13.37 -12.99 -13.22
N VAL A 276 -14.10 -11.89 -13.05
CA VAL A 276 -14.52 -11.00 -14.15
C VAL A 276 -13.31 -10.38 -14.84
N TRP A 277 -12.28 -10.03 -14.08
CA TRP A 277 -11.05 -9.49 -14.63
C TRP A 277 -10.31 -10.50 -15.51
N VAL A 278 -10.12 -11.72 -15.00
CA VAL A 278 -9.44 -12.81 -15.71
C VAL A 278 -10.23 -13.20 -16.96
N ASP A 279 -11.56 -13.31 -16.87
CA ASP A 279 -12.40 -13.63 -18.03
C ASP A 279 -12.33 -12.53 -19.10
N ALA A 280 -12.33 -11.26 -18.73
CA ALA A 280 -12.18 -10.15 -19.68
C ALA A 280 -10.82 -10.15 -20.39
N LEU A 281 -9.78 -10.66 -19.74
CA LEU A 281 -8.44 -10.80 -20.32
C LEU A 281 -8.34 -12.00 -21.26
N ARG A 282 -9.10 -13.08 -21.05
CA ARG A 282 -9.13 -14.25 -21.95
C ARG A 282 -9.50 -13.87 -23.39
N GLU A 283 -10.29 -12.81 -23.56
CA GLU A 283 -10.69 -12.26 -24.85
C GLU A 283 -9.63 -11.36 -25.50
N ARG A 284 -8.44 -11.20 -24.90
CA ARG A 284 -7.36 -10.36 -25.42
C ARG A 284 -6.31 -11.22 -26.09
N ASP A 285 -5.57 -10.63 -27.01
CA ASP A 285 -4.52 -11.33 -27.75
C ASP A 285 -3.15 -11.14 -27.10
N PHE A 286 -2.97 -10.00 -26.42
CA PHE A 286 -1.76 -9.69 -25.67
C PHE A 286 -2.03 -8.68 -24.56
N ALA A 287 -1.30 -8.79 -23.46
CA ALA A 287 -1.29 -7.81 -22.38
C ALA A 287 0.13 -7.30 -22.10
N PHE A 288 0.26 -6.01 -21.77
CA PHE A 288 1.54 -5.50 -21.27
C PHE A 288 1.34 -4.36 -20.29
N GLY A 289 2.36 -4.07 -19.49
CA GLY A 289 2.38 -2.86 -18.68
C GLY A 289 3.16 -3.00 -17.39
N THR A 290 3.15 -1.93 -16.59
CA THR A 290 3.98 -1.79 -15.39
C THR A 290 3.34 -2.37 -14.13
N ARG A 291 2.07 -2.79 -14.17
CA ARG A 291 1.38 -3.39 -13.01
C ARG A 291 1.50 -4.92 -13.04
N ILE A 292 2.38 -5.48 -12.21
CA ILE A 292 2.60 -6.95 -12.19
C ILE A 292 1.30 -7.76 -12.12
N HIS A 293 0.36 -7.40 -11.24
CA HIS A 293 -0.90 -8.14 -11.09
C HIS A 293 -1.84 -8.02 -12.29
N GLY A 294 -1.73 -6.97 -13.11
CA GLY A 294 -2.48 -6.91 -14.38
C GLY A 294 -1.96 -7.90 -15.41
N ASN A 295 -0.65 -8.09 -15.46
CA ASN A 295 -0.05 -9.12 -16.31
C ASN A 295 -0.29 -10.52 -15.72
N VAL A 296 -0.22 -10.71 -14.40
CA VAL A 296 -0.59 -11.99 -13.76
C VAL A 296 -2.03 -12.38 -14.08
N ALA A 297 -2.99 -11.45 -14.02
CA ALA A 297 -4.36 -11.73 -14.41
C ALA A 297 -4.46 -12.24 -15.86
N ALA A 298 -3.63 -11.69 -16.76
CA ALA A 298 -3.60 -12.10 -18.16
C ALA A 298 -3.00 -13.50 -18.32
N LEU A 299 -1.90 -13.79 -17.63
CA LEU A 299 -1.28 -15.11 -17.61
C LEU A 299 -2.23 -16.18 -17.04
N LEU A 300 -2.96 -15.87 -15.97
CA LEU A 300 -4.00 -16.74 -15.41
C LEU A 300 -5.16 -16.98 -16.38
N ALA A 301 -5.44 -16.02 -17.26
CA ALA A 301 -6.42 -16.14 -18.34
C ALA A 301 -5.89 -16.96 -19.54
N GLY A 302 -4.61 -17.36 -19.54
CA GLY A 302 -3.92 -17.97 -20.68
C GLY A 302 -3.50 -16.98 -21.77
N THR A 303 -3.61 -15.67 -21.50
CA THR A 303 -3.24 -14.60 -22.43
C THR A 303 -1.77 -14.24 -22.25
N PRO A 304 -0.96 -14.23 -23.34
CA PRO A 304 0.43 -13.80 -23.30
C PRO A 304 0.57 -12.40 -22.71
N ALA A 305 1.52 -12.23 -21.79
CA ALA A 305 1.76 -10.94 -21.16
C ALA A 305 3.24 -10.64 -20.93
N VAL A 306 3.62 -9.36 -21.05
CA VAL A 306 4.97 -8.87 -20.74
C VAL A 306 4.93 -7.74 -19.71
N VAL A 307 5.74 -7.88 -18.67
CA VAL A 307 5.84 -6.89 -17.59
C VAL A 307 6.88 -5.83 -17.93
N LEU A 308 6.52 -4.57 -17.73
CA LEU A 308 7.44 -3.44 -17.80
C LEU A 308 7.91 -3.08 -16.38
N CYS A 309 9.07 -3.61 -15.99
CA CYS A 309 9.64 -3.50 -14.66
C CYS A 309 10.24 -2.10 -14.43
N HIS A 310 9.79 -1.43 -13.39
CA HIS A 310 10.23 -0.09 -13.00
C HIS A 310 10.80 -0.01 -11.59
N ASP A 311 10.70 -1.11 -10.84
CA ASP A 311 11.20 -1.21 -9.48
C ASP A 311 11.47 -2.69 -9.13
N SER A 312 12.05 -2.91 -7.95
CA SER A 312 12.42 -4.24 -7.50
C SER A 312 11.24 -5.19 -7.36
N ARG A 313 10.04 -4.68 -7.07
CA ARG A 313 8.87 -5.53 -6.75
C ARG A 313 8.37 -6.28 -7.96
N THR A 314 8.34 -5.56 -9.07
CA THR A 314 7.92 -6.12 -10.36
C THR A 314 9.01 -7.05 -10.89
N LEU A 315 10.28 -6.61 -10.84
CA LEU A 315 11.42 -7.37 -11.32
C LEU A 315 11.67 -8.67 -10.54
N GLU A 316 11.55 -8.63 -9.22
CA GLU A 316 11.73 -9.79 -8.34
C GLU A 316 10.76 -10.91 -8.70
N LEU A 317 9.47 -10.59 -8.84
CA LEU A 317 8.47 -11.57 -9.23
C LEU A 317 8.71 -12.09 -10.65
N CYS A 318 9.09 -11.21 -11.58
CA CYS A 318 9.37 -11.64 -12.95
C CYS A 318 10.54 -12.62 -12.99
N ARG A 319 11.60 -12.37 -12.22
CA ARG A 319 12.75 -13.27 -12.13
C ARG A 319 12.41 -14.58 -11.42
N TYR A 320 11.70 -14.52 -10.30
CA TYR A 320 11.35 -15.72 -9.56
C TYR A 320 10.46 -16.67 -10.37
N PHE A 321 9.49 -16.13 -11.12
CA PHE A 321 8.55 -16.90 -11.94
C PHE A 321 8.96 -17.07 -13.41
N ASP A 322 10.10 -16.52 -13.84
CA ASP A 322 10.49 -16.42 -15.25
C ASP A 322 9.44 -15.75 -16.16
N ILE A 323 8.68 -14.78 -15.63
CA ILE A 323 7.71 -14.02 -16.43
C ILE A 323 8.48 -13.13 -17.42
N PRO A 324 8.11 -13.14 -18.72
CA PRO A 324 8.68 -12.22 -19.71
C PRO A 324 8.58 -10.76 -19.28
N HIS A 325 9.71 -10.06 -19.32
CA HIS A 325 9.78 -8.67 -18.86
C HIS A 325 10.82 -7.83 -19.63
N ARG A 326 10.68 -6.52 -19.50
CA ARG A 326 11.68 -5.50 -19.88
C ARG A 326 11.80 -4.49 -18.73
N ILE A 327 12.98 -3.91 -18.56
CA ILE A 327 13.18 -2.77 -17.65
C ILE A 327 12.74 -1.51 -18.39
N VAL A 328 11.98 -0.64 -17.71
CA VAL A 328 11.43 0.59 -18.33
C VAL A 328 12.52 1.50 -18.91
N ASP A 329 13.67 1.56 -18.25
CA ASP A 329 14.84 2.36 -18.67
C ASP A 329 15.49 1.90 -19.97
N ASP A 330 15.34 0.61 -20.25
CA ASP A 330 15.95 -0.01 -21.42
C ASP A 330 14.97 -0.05 -22.61
N LEU A 331 13.78 0.57 -22.48
CA LEU A 331 12.81 0.60 -23.57
C LEU A 331 13.31 1.51 -24.70
N PRO A 332 13.10 1.11 -25.96
CA PRO A 332 13.47 1.94 -27.09
C PRO A 332 12.62 3.21 -27.09
N GLU A 333 13.22 4.35 -27.45
CA GLU A 333 12.47 5.61 -27.63
C GLU A 333 11.82 5.70 -29.03
N GLU A 334 12.28 4.88 -29.96
CA GLU A 334 11.83 4.82 -31.35
C GLU A 334 10.84 3.67 -31.60
N ASP A 335 9.87 3.90 -32.50
CA ASP A 335 8.78 2.98 -32.82
C ASP A 335 8.08 2.39 -31.59
N LEU A 336 7.69 3.27 -30.66
CA LEU A 336 6.89 2.90 -29.48
C LEU A 336 5.56 2.25 -29.87
N GLY A 337 4.95 2.67 -30.98
CA GLY A 337 3.71 2.06 -31.48
C GLY A 337 3.90 0.59 -31.88
N GLY A 338 5.04 0.22 -32.49
CA GLY A 338 5.39 -1.16 -32.81
C GLY A 338 5.89 -1.99 -31.63
N LEU A 339 6.20 -1.38 -30.48
CA LEU A 339 6.76 -2.08 -29.32
C LEU A 339 5.86 -3.23 -28.80
N PRO A 340 4.52 -3.11 -28.67
CA PRO A 340 3.69 -4.23 -28.24
C PRO A 340 3.82 -5.49 -29.11
N ALA A 341 3.96 -5.34 -30.43
CA ALA A 341 4.19 -6.46 -31.34
C ALA A 341 5.55 -7.12 -31.10
N ARG A 342 6.62 -6.32 -30.95
CA ARG A 342 7.97 -6.81 -30.62
C ARG A 342 8.00 -7.56 -29.29
N LEU A 343 7.37 -6.99 -28.24
CA LEU A 343 7.28 -7.64 -26.93
C LEU A 343 6.55 -8.99 -27.03
N TYR A 344 5.45 -9.06 -27.78
CA TYR A 344 4.74 -10.32 -28.01
C TYR A 344 5.58 -11.33 -28.77
N GLU A 345 6.29 -10.92 -29.83
CA GLU A 345 7.14 -11.80 -30.62
C GLU A 345 8.31 -12.37 -29.80
N GLU A 346 8.98 -11.52 -29.03
CA GLU A 346 10.17 -11.87 -28.24
C GLU A 346 9.86 -12.61 -26.93
N ALA A 347 8.63 -12.56 -26.42
CA ALA A 347 8.27 -13.19 -25.15
C ALA A 347 8.39 -14.73 -25.22
N ASP A 348 9.14 -15.34 -24.31
CA ASP A 348 9.20 -16.80 -24.16
C ASP A 348 8.62 -17.21 -22.80
N PHE A 349 7.59 -18.04 -22.83
CA PHE A 349 6.87 -18.50 -21.64
C PHE A 349 7.33 -19.90 -21.18
N SER A 350 8.28 -20.53 -21.88
CA SER A 350 8.68 -21.92 -21.65
C SER A 350 9.25 -22.10 -20.25
N ALA A 351 10.23 -21.30 -19.83
CA ALA A 351 10.84 -21.38 -18.50
C ALA A 351 9.82 -21.11 -17.37
N MET A 352 8.88 -20.19 -17.59
CA MET A 352 7.78 -19.92 -16.65
C MET A 352 6.91 -21.16 -16.48
N ALA A 353 6.46 -21.77 -17.57
CA ALA A 353 5.61 -22.96 -17.55
C ALA A 353 6.34 -24.18 -16.97
N ASP A 354 7.56 -24.45 -17.42
CA ASP A 354 8.37 -25.60 -16.99
C ASP A 354 8.68 -25.55 -15.49
N GLY A 355 9.00 -24.36 -14.97
CA GLY A 355 9.30 -24.17 -13.54
C GLY A 355 8.06 -24.00 -12.64
N HIS A 356 6.85 -23.84 -13.20
CA HIS A 356 5.65 -23.53 -12.42
C HIS A 356 5.30 -24.62 -11.40
N GLY A 357 5.37 -25.89 -11.81
CA GLY A 357 5.05 -27.03 -10.94
C GLY A 357 5.96 -27.12 -9.71
N GLU A 358 7.27 -26.88 -9.88
CA GLU A 358 8.22 -26.88 -8.75
C GLU A 358 7.93 -25.72 -7.77
N ARG A 359 7.63 -24.53 -8.29
CA ARG A 359 7.27 -23.37 -7.45
C ARG A 359 5.93 -23.58 -6.74
N PHE A 360 4.98 -24.25 -7.38
CA PHE A 360 3.73 -24.66 -6.75
C PHE A 360 3.97 -25.64 -5.61
N ASP A 361 4.80 -26.67 -5.83
CA ASP A 361 5.14 -27.66 -4.81
C ASP A 361 5.84 -27.00 -3.59
N ARG A 362 6.65 -25.95 -3.81
CA ARG A 362 7.22 -25.10 -2.75
C ARG A 362 6.14 -24.38 -1.93
N LEU A 363 5.15 -23.77 -2.58
CA LEU A 363 4.02 -23.13 -1.88
C LEU A 363 3.21 -24.15 -1.06
N VAL A 364 2.96 -25.34 -1.61
CA VAL A 364 2.25 -26.42 -0.89
C VAL A 364 3.04 -26.86 0.34
N SER A 365 4.35 -27.08 0.20
CA SER A 365 5.24 -27.40 1.32
C SER A 365 5.23 -26.31 2.41
N PHE A 366 5.16 -25.03 2.01
CA PHE A 366 4.99 -23.92 2.94
C PHE A 366 3.65 -24.02 3.69
N LEU A 367 2.53 -24.26 3.00
CA LEU A 367 1.23 -24.45 3.64
C LEU A 367 1.25 -25.58 4.67
N ASP A 368 1.82 -26.74 4.31
CA ASP A 368 1.92 -27.91 5.18
C ASP A 368 2.81 -27.65 6.41
N ARG A 369 3.97 -27.00 6.23
CA ARG A 369 4.87 -26.65 7.34
C ARG A 369 4.22 -25.71 8.35
N HIS A 370 3.34 -24.84 7.87
CA HIS A 370 2.57 -23.90 8.69
C HIS A 370 1.30 -24.51 9.29
N GLY A 371 1.05 -25.80 9.05
CA GLY A 371 -0.10 -26.53 9.62
C GLY A 371 -1.45 -26.06 9.08
N LEU A 372 -1.47 -25.39 7.93
CA LEU A 372 -2.71 -24.91 7.30
C LEU A 372 -3.36 -26.06 6.54
N ASP A 373 -4.66 -26.31 6.75
CA ASP A 373 -5.42 -27.20 5.87
C ASP A 373 -5.67 -26.49 4.54
N HIS A 374 -5.45 -27.19 3.43
CA HIS A 374 -5.57 -26.59 2.10
C HIS A 374 -6.11 -27.56 1.05
N VAL A 375 -6.70 -26.99 0.00
CA VAL A 375 -7.38 -27.74 -1.08
C VAL A 375 -6.43 -28.55 -1.97
N HIS A 376 -5.13 -28.34 -1.85
CA HIS A 376 -4.11 -29.02 -2.66
C HIS A 376 -3.53 -30.29 -2.02
N ARG A 377 -4.05 -30.75 -0.87
CA ARG A 377 -3.63 -32.03 -0.29
C ARG A 377 -4.06 -33.20 -1.19
N PRO A 378 -3.35 -34.34 -1.17
CA PRO A 378 -3.66 -35.48 -2.03
C PRO A 378 -5.10 -36.02 -1.92
N ASP A 379 -5.75 -35.85 -0.77
CA ASP A 379 -7.14 -36.27 -0.50
C ASP A 379 -8.19 -35.17 -0.74
N ARG A 380 -7.78 -34.03 -1.32
CA ARG A 380 -8.64 -32.86 -1.55
C ARG A 380 -8.91 -32.66 -3.04
N ASP A 381 -9.87 -31.78 -3.35
CA ASP A 381 -10.41 -31.58 -4.69
C ASP A 381 -9.67 -30.53 -5.54
N GLY A 382 -8.51 -30.05 -5.10
CA GLY A 382 -7.76 -29.01 -5.80
C GLY A 382 -8.43 -27.63 -5.85
N GLY A 383 -9.54 -27.43 -5.13
CA GLY A 383 -10.31 -26.19 -5.12
C GLY A 383 -11.51 -26.18 -6.08
N LEU A 384 -11.91 -27.32 -6.63
CA LEU A 384 -13.07 -27.43 -7.52
C LEU A 384 -14.38 -26.97 -6.85
N ALA A 385 -14.60 -27.29 -5.57
CA ALA A 385 -15.77 -26.82 -4.84
C ALA A 385 -15.78 -25.29 -4.66
N PHE A 386 -14.60 -24.67 -4.48
CA PHE A 386 -14.46 -23.21 -4.43
C PHE A 386 -14.87 -22.59 -5.76
N GLU A 387 -14.37 -23.13 -6.88
CA GLU A 387 -14.68 -22.66 -8.23
C GLU A 387 -16.17 -22.81 -8.57
N ALA A 388 -16.75 -23.97 -8.27
CA ALA A 388 -18.17 -24.22 -8.48
C ALA A 388 -19.05 -23.24 -7.69
N ARG A 389 -18.67 -22.91 -6.45
CA ARG A 389 -19.37 -21.90 -5.65
C ARG A 389 -19.17 -20.49 -6.22
N LEU A 390 -17.96 -20.15 -6.65
CA LEU A 390 -17.66 -18.84 -7.21
C LEU A 390 -18.41 -18.58 -8.52
N ALA A 391 -18.57 -19.61 -9.36
CA ALA A 391 -19.34 -19.53 -10.61
C ALA A 391 -20.84 -19.21 -10.39
N GLN A 392 -21.38 -19.45 -9.19
CA GLN A 392 -22.76 -19.10 -8.84
C GLN A 392 -22.91 -17.64 -8.37
N VAL A 393 -21.80 -16.94 -8.13
CA VAL A 393 -21.80 -15.56 -7.66
C VAL A 393 -22.02 -14.62 -8.84
N ARG A 394 -23.04 -13.76 -8.76
CA ARG A 394 -23.27 -12.72 -9.75
C ARG A 394 -22.39 -11.51 -9.45
N HIS A 395 -21.24 -11.45 -10.12
CA HIS A 395 -20.33 -10.32 -10.04
C HIS A 395 -20.79 -9.14 -10.91
N HIS A 396 -20.27 -7.96 -10.61
CA HIS A 396 -20.53 -6.77 -11.41
C HIS A 396 -19.60 -6.75 -12.63
N PRO A 397 -20.05 -6.30 -13.82
CA PRO A 397 -19.15 -6.09 -14.95
C PRO A 397 -18.10 -5.02 -14.63
N GLY A 398 -17.02 -5.01 -15.42
CA GLY A 398 -15.99 -3.98 -15.36
C GLY A 398 -16.58 -2.57 -15.50
N VAL A 399 -16.10 -1.66 -14.66
CA VAL A 399 -16.59 -0.27 -14.62
C VAL A 399 -15.90 0.54 -15.71
N GLY A 400 -16.69 1.16 -16.58
CA GLY A 400 -16.26 2.17 -17.54
C GLY A 400 -16.55 3.59 -17.06
N ALA A 401 -16.19 4.61 -17.85
CA ALA A 401 -16.42 6.00 -17.48
C ALA A 401 -17.92 6.30 -17.47
N TRP A 402 -18.45 6.77 -16.34
CA TRP A 402 -19.87 7.07 -16.20
C TRP A 402 -20.28 8.27 -17.07
N ARG A 403 -21.12 8.04 -18.08
CA ARG A 403 -21.54 9.06 -19.05
C ARG A 403 -22.74 9.93 -18.61
N GLY A 404 -23.12 9.89 -17.33
CA GLY A 404 -24.27 10.65 -16.82
C GLY A 404 -25.58 9.86 -16.84
N GLY A 405 -26.69 10.55 -16.55
CA GLY A 405 -28.06 10.03 -16.69
C GLY A 405 -28.80 10.66 -17.88
N ASP A 406 -30.09 10.39 -18.00
CA ASP A 406 -30.92 10.79 -19.15
C ASP A 406 -30.97 12.31 -19.42
N ASP A 407 -30.69 13.15 -18.41
CA ASP A 407 -30.69 14.61 -18.54
C ASP A 407 -29.34 15.20 -19.03
N GLY A 408 -28.31 14.37 -19.25
CA GLY A 408 -26.97 14.77 -19.69
C GLY A 408 -26.13 15.53 -18.64
N ASP A 409 -26.78 16.25 -17.73
CA ASP A 409 -26.14 17.15 -16.76
C ASP A 409 -25.85 16.50 -15.40
N LEU A 410 -26.54 15.42 -15.03
CA LEU A 410 -26.39 14.80 -13.71
C LEU A 410 -24.94 14.40 -13.42
N GLY A 411 -24.22 13.95 -14.44
CA GLY A 411 -22.79 13.64 -14.36
C GLY A 411 -21.96 14.83 -13.89
N TYR A 412 -22.11 15.96 -14.57
CA TYR A 412 -21.44 17.21 -14.23
C TYR A 412 -21.81 17.70 -12.82
N ARG A 413 -23.10 17.71 -12.47
CA ARG A 413 -23.56 18.20 -11.15
C ARG A 413 -22.96 17.38 -10.01
N MET A 414 -22.93 16.05 -10.14
CA MET A 414 -22.34 15.16 -9.14
C MET A 414 -20.82 15.35 -9.02
N ALA A 415 -20.11 15.43 -10.15
CA ALA A 415 -18.67 15.70 -10.17
C ALA A 415 -18.34 17.05 -9.52
N TRP A 416 -19.07 18.11 -9.89
CA TRP A 416 -18.90 19.44 -9.33
C TRP A 416 -19.13 19.48 -7.81
N LEU A 417 -20.23 18.87 -7.33
CA LEU A 417 -20.53 18.79 -5.90
C LEU A 417 -19.43 18.05 -5.13
N ARG A 418 -18.97 16.92 -5.66
CA ARG A 418 -17.88 16.13 -5.06
C ARG A 418 -16.59 16.92 -4.97
N GLU A 419 -16.19 17.61 -6.03
CA GLU A 419 -14.99 18.42 -6.02
C GLU A 419 -15.12 19.65 -5.12
N ALA A 420 -16.30 20.28 -5.07
CA ALA A 420 -16.57 21.38 -4.16
C ALA A 420 -16.45 20.92 -2.69
N ASP A 421 -16.99 19.74 -2.34
CA ASP A 421 -16.80 19.11 -1.03
C ASP A 421 -15.33 18.80 -0.75
N LYS A 422 -14.60 18.20 -1.70
CA LYS A 422 -13.14 17.95 -1.56
C LYS A 422 -12.37 19.25 -1.28
N ARG A 423 -12.61 20.32 -2.05
CA ARG A 423 -12.00 21.64 -1.84
C ARG A 423 -12.37 22.22 -0.48
N GLY A 424 -13.63 22.09 -0.07
CA GLY A 424 -14.13 22.53 1.23
C GLY A 424 -13.42 21.83 2.39
N ARG A 425 -13.35 20.49 2.36
CA ARG A 425 -12.64 19.69 3.37
C ARG A 425 -11.15 20.00 3.43
N ALA A 426 -10.50 20.18 2.27
CA ALA A 426 -9.09 20.55 2.22
C ALA A 426 -8.84 21.91 2.89
N ARG A 427 -9.68 22.92 2.60
CA ARG A 427 -9.62 24.23 3.27
C ARG A 427 -9.86 24.12 4.78
N ALA A 428 -10.84 23.32 5.21
CA ALA A 428 -11.11 23.09 6.62
C ALA A 428 -9.91 22.44 7.34
N ALA A 429 -9.34 21.39 6.76
CA ALA A 429 -8.17 20.71 7.32
C ALA A 429 -6.94 21.63 7.41
N ALA A 430 -6.72 22.47 6.39
CA ALA A 430 -5.65 23.48 6.40
C ALA A 430 -5.87 24.53 7.51
N ALA A 431 -7.10 25.02 7.67
CA ALA A 431 -7.46 25.95 8.74
C ALA A 431 -7.25 25.31 10.12
N GLU A 432 -7.68 24.07 10.34
CA GLU A 432 -7.44 23.35 11.60
C GLU A 432 -5.95 23.16 11.89
N ALA A 433 -5.14 22.85 10.87
CA ALA A 433 -3.70 22.70 11.02
C ALA A 433 -3.04 24.03 11.46
N GLU A 434 -3.45 25.15 10.86
CA GLU A 434 -2.96 26.47 11.26
C GLU A 434 -3.44 26.85 12.66
N VAL A 435 -4.69 26.54 13.03
CA VAL A 435 -5.18 26.72 14.41
C VAL A 435 -4.32 25.93 15.39
N ARG A 436 -4.07 24.62 15.15
CA ARG A 436 -3.21 23.80 16.01
C ARG A 436 -1.80 24.38 16.17
N LYS A 437 -1.23 24.88 15.08
CA LYS A 437 0.09 25.53 15.07
C LYS A 437 0.09 26.83 15.88
N LEU A 438 -0.91 27.68 15.70
CA LEU A 438 -1.07 28.92 16.46
C LEU A 438 -1.30 28.64 17.94
N THR A 439 -2.12 27.65 18.30
CA THR A 439 -2.33 27.21 19.69
C THR A 439 -1.02 26.77 20.35
N ARG A 440 -0.19 25.97 19.66
CA ARG A 440 1.14 25.58 20.17
C ARG A 440 2.05 26.80 20.36
N ARG A 441 2.01 27.76 19.44
CA ARG A 441 2.79 28.99 19.52
C ARG A 441 2.35 29.88 20.68
N VAL A 442 1.04 30.03 20.89
CA VAL A 442 0.48 30.77 22.03
C VAL A 442 0.91 30.11 23.34
N ALA A 443 0.78 28.79 23.46
CA ALA A 443 1.23 28.07 24.66
C ALA A 443 2.73 28.24 24.93
N ALA A 444 3.57 28.26 23.89
CA ALA A 444 4.99 28.55 24.02
C ALA A 444 5.26 29.98 24.51
N LEU A 445 4.59 30.99 23.91
CA LEU A 445 4.71 32.39 24.31
C LEU A 445 4.19 32.65 25.73
N GLU A 446 3.11 32.00 26.14
CA GLU A 446 2.60 32.04 27.52
C GLU A 446 3.63 31.45 28.50
N GLY A 447 4.31 30.36 28.12
CA GLY A 447 5.41 29.78 28.87
C GLY A 447 6.59 30.73 29.02
N GLU A 448 6.99 31.41 27.93
CA GLU A 448 8.04 32.43 27.96
C GLU A 448 7.65 33.64 28.83
N ALA A 449 6.43 34.17 28.64
CA ALA A 449 5.91 35.28 29.44
C ALA A 449 5.82 34.95 30.92
N LYS A 450 5.51 33.69 31.28
CA LYS A 450 5.59 33.21 32.67
C LYS A 450 7.03 33.25 33.19
N ARG A 451 8.00 32.70 32.45
CA ARG A 451 9.42 32.73 32.85
C ARG A 451 9.94 34.15 33.04
N THR A 452 9.57 35.07 32.15
CA THR A 452 9.96 36.49 32.28
C THR A 452 9.39 37.12 33.55
N ARG A 453 8.12 36.81 33.90
CA ARG A 453 7.52 37.27 35.17
C ARG A 453 8.25 36.69 36.39
N ASP A 454 8.53 35.39 36.38
CA ASP A 454 9.23 34.72 37.49
C ASP A 454 10.63 35.32 37.72
N LEU A 455 11.37 35.60 36.63
CA LEU A 455 12.68 36.27 36.68
C LEU A 455 12.58 37.71 37.18
N ALA A 456 11.56 38.47 36.78
CA ALA A 456 11.36 39.84 37.25
C ALA A 456 11.07 39.87 38.77
N GLU A 457 10.28 38.93 39.28
CA GLU A 457 10.04 38.79 40.72
C GLU A 457 11.31 38.40 41.48
N GLU A 458 12.11 37.48 40.94
CA GLU A 458 13.39 37.10 41.53
C GLU A 458 14.35 38.29 41.59
N LEU A 459 14.46 39.03 40.49
CA LEU A 459 15.27 40.24 40.43
C LEU A 459 14.83 41.24 41.50
N ALA A 460 13.53 41.51 41.62
CA ALA A 460 12.98 42.39 42.64
C ALA A 460 13.31 41.92 44.07
N ARG A 461 13.23 40.61 44.34
CA ARG A 461 13.64 40.03 45.63
C ARG A 461 15.13 40.24 45.90
N THR A 462 15.98 40.00 44.89
CA THR A 462 17.43 40.21 45.03
C THR A 462 17.80 41.68 45.23
N SER A 463 17.18 42.60 44.47
CA SER A 463 17.37 44.05 44.65
C SER A 463 16.99 44.50 46.05
N LYS A 464 15.83 44.06 46.57
CA LYS A 464 15.41 44.37 47.95
C LYS A 464 16.38 43.82 49.00
N ARG A 465 16.96 42.63 48.76
CA ARG A 465 17.97 42.03 49.64
C ARG A 465 19.28 42.83 49.60
N LEU A 466 19.71 43.27 48.41
CA LEU A 466 20.88 44.13 48.24
C LEU A 466 20.68 45.48 48.94
N GLU A 467 19.55 46.15 48.75
CA GLU A 467 19.23 47.39 49.47
C GLU A 467 19.24 47.19 51.01
N GLY A 468 18.75 46.05 51.49
CA GLY A 468 18.81 45.68 52.90
C GLY A 468 20.24 45.52 53.41
N LEU A 469 21.10 44.87 52.63
CA LEU A 469 22.53 44.72 52.94
C LEU A 469 23.27 46.06 52.89
N GLU A 470 22.99 46.89 51.89
CA GLU A 470 23.56 48.25 51.77
C GLU A 470 23.13 49.13 52.94
N ARG A 471 21.86 49.10 53.36
CA ARG A 471 21.40 49.80 54.57
C ARG A 471 22.10 49.25 55.83
N ALA A 472 22.30 47.95 55.92
CA ALA A 472 23.01 47.33 57.04
C ALA A 472 24.51 47.66 57.05
N ALA A 473 25.13 47.87 55.89
CA ALA A 473 26.52 48.29 55.73
C ALA A 473 26.70 49.80 55.98
N ALA A 474 25.71 50.62 55.60
CA ALA A 474 25.66 52.05 55.88
C ALA A 474 25.37 52.37 57.36
N GLU A 475 24.92 51.39 58.16
CA GLU A 475 25.01 51.47 59.62
C GLU A 475 26.49 51.43 60.03
N THR A 476 27.09 52.61 60.19
CA THR A 476 28.47 52.78 60.66
C THR A 476 28.73 51.96 61.95
N PRO A 477 29.96 51.45 62.15
CA PRO A 477 30.37 50.79 63.40
C PRO A 477 30.01 51.64 64.63
N TYR A 478 30.02 52.96 64.49
CA TYR A 478 29.60 53.92 65.51
C TYR A 478 28.12 53.80 65.91
N ARG A 479 27.19 53.54 64.98
CA ARG A 479 25.76 53.31 65.29
C ARG A 479 25.52 51.92 65.89
N ARG A 480 26.22 50.88 65.42
CA ARG A 480 26.18 49.54 66.04
C ARG A 480 26.78 49.55 67.45
N LEU A 481 27.94 50.18 67.66
CA LEU A 481 28.54 50.39 68.98
C LEU A 481 27.70 51.33 69.86
N ARG A 482 26.98 52.31 69.32
CA ARG A 482 26.05 53.13 70.13
C ARG A 482 24.78 52.36 70.53
N ARG A 483 24.30 51.42 69.71
CA ARG A 483 23.17 50.53 70.09
C ARG A 483 23.59 49.41 71.05
N SER A 484 24.76 48.81 70.86
CA SER A 484 25.32 47.74 71.71
C SER A 484 25.92 48.31 73.00
N GLY A 485 26.75 49.34 72.88
CA GLY A 485 27.34 50.09 74.00
C GLY A 485 26.31 50.93 74.76
N GLY A 486 25.29 51.48 74.09
CA GLY A 486 24.18 52.17 74.77
C GLY A 486 23.22 51.23 75.52
N ARG A 487 23.23 49.92 75.21
CA ARG A 487 22.54 48.88 75.99
C ARG A 487 23.45 48.30 77.10
N ALA A 488 24.75 48.19 76.85
CA ALA A 488 25.73 47.74 77.84
C ALA A 488 25.97 48.79 78.95
N LEU A 489 26.11 50.08 78.60
CA LEU A 489 26.26 51.18 79.56
C LEU A 489 24.98 51.44 80.36
N ARG A 490 23.79 51.17 79.79
CA ARG A 490 22.52 51.17 80.55
C ARG A 490 22.39 49.99 81.50
N ARG A 491 23.01 48.85 81.21
CA ARG A 491 23.05 47.69 82.12
C ARG A 491 24.15 47.79 83.18
N LEU A 492 25.14 48.66 83.01
CA LEU A 492 26.30 48.83 83.91
C LEU A 492 26.27 50.14 84.72
N GLY A 493 25.20 50.93 84.66
CA GLY A 493 24.97 52.06 85.58
C GLY A 493 25.92 53.27 85.43
N LEU A 494 26.71 53.33 84.35
CA LEU A 494 27.71 54.39 84.14
C LEU A 494 27.28 55.33 83.01
N ARG A 495 26.39 56.27 83.35
CA ARG A 495 26.33 57.63 82.79
C ARG A 495 25.56 58.52 83.75
N GLY A 496 26.28 59.49 84.33
CA GLY A 496 25.73 60.80 84.66
C GLY A 496 25.56 61.65 83.40
#